data_AF-A0A9J7MH12-F1
#
_entry.id   AF-A0A9J7MH12-F1
#
_cell.length_a   1.000
_cell.length_b   1.000
_cell.length_c   1.000
_cell.angle_alpha   90.00
_cell.angle_beta   90.00
_cell.angle_gamma   90.00
#
_symmetry.space_group_name_H-M   'P 1'
#
loop_
_entity.id
_entity.type
_entity.pdbx_description
1 polymer ?
#
loop_
_entity_poly.entity_id
_entity_poly.type
_entity_poly.pdbx_seq_one_letter_code
_entity_poly.pdbx_strand_id
1 'polypeptide(L)'
;MCERCKTGFTGDASKGTPNDCKPTQCRCNKHSDTCPDGVCKDCQHHTTGAYCEICQPGYYGMATGQTPDDCKKCPCPPRTVMCVEVPGEAQPKCLGCEDGYTGDKCEECDAVNGFEALNGGPTAPTGCCVRKGVSSCPSG
;
A
#
# COMPACT_ATOMS: atom_id res chain seq x y z
N MET A 1 -7.12 39.32 20.57
CA MET A 1 -7.36 38.87 19.19
C MET A 1 -6.61 37.57 19.01
N CYS A 2 -7.28 36.47 18.68
CA CYS A 2 -6.59 35.23 18.36
C CYS A 2 -6.23 35.23 16.88
N GLU A 3 -5.03 34.78 16.54
CA GLU A 3 -4.54 34.74 15.15
C GLU A 3 -4.71 33.36 14.49
N ARG A 4 -5.10 32.34 15.27
CA ARG A 4 -5.40 30.98 14.80
C ARG A 4 -6.32 30.23 15.77
N CYS A 5 -7.04 29.25 15.25
CA CYS A 5 -7.87 28.34 16.04
C CYS A 5 -7.00 27.35 16.85
N LYS A 6 -7.57 26.78 17.91
CA LYS A 6 -6.95 25.68 18.66
C LYS A 6 -6.83 24.44 17.77
N THR A 7 -5.80 23.61 18.00
CA THR A 7 -5.64 22.32 17.32
C THR A 7 -6.94 21.49 17.34
N GLY A 8 -7.32 20.95 16.18
CA GLY A 8 -8.58 20.22 15.99
C GLY A 8 -9.80 21.12 15.71
N PHE A 9 -9.60 22.43 15.58
CA PHE A 9 -10.62 23.38 15.15
C PHE A 9 -10.12 24.21 13.97
N THR A 10 -11.03 24.53 13.05
CA THR A 10 -10.78 25.30 11.82
C THR A 10 -11.80 26.43 11.69
N GLY A 11 -11.36 27.59 11.16
CA GLY A 11 -12.18 28.77 10.95
C GLY A 11 -11.41 30.09 11.14
N ASP A 12 -12.10 31.20 11.38
CA ASP A 12 -11.53 32.56 11.41
C ASP A 12 -11.39 33.11 12.83
N ALA A 13 -10.30 32.75 13.51
CA ALA A 13 -10.03 33.14 14.89
C ALA A 13 -9.95 34.66 15.13
N SER A 14 -9.77 35.46 14.07
CA SER A 14 -9.64 36.92 14.12
C SER A 14 -10.92 37.59 14.63
N LYS A 15 -12.09 36.96 14.46
CA LYS A 15 -13.38 37.53 14.88
C LYS A 15 -13.63 37.44 16.39
N GLY A 16 -12.91 36.57 17.10
CA GLY A 16 -12.91 36.51 18.56
C GLY A 16 -14.19 35.99 19.22
N THR A 17 -15.08 35.32 18.48
CA THR A 17 -16.32 34.72 18.99
C THR A 17 -16.20 33.20 19.13
N PRO A 18 -17.04 32.56 19.98
CA PRO A 18 -17.01 31.11 20.19
C PRO A 18 -17.33 30.25 18.95
N ASN A 19 -17.98 30.85 17.94
CA ASN A 19 -18.45 30.14 16.74
C ASN A 19 -17.47 30.23 15.56
N ASP A 20 -16.42 31.02 15.70
CA ASP A 20 -15.49 31.28 14.60
C ASP A 20 -14.55 30.12 14.33
N CYS A 21 -14.26 29.32 15.35
CA CYS A 21 -13.49 28.10 15.26
C CYS A 21 -14.43 26.90 15.51
N LYS A 22 -14.62 26.06 14.50
CA LYS A 22 -15.47 24.86 14.59
C LYS A 22 -14.61 23.60 14.58
N PRO A 23 -15.07 22.48 15.19
CA PRO A 23 -14.35 21.22 15.12
C PRO A 23 -14.00 20.88 13.67
N THR A 24 -12.74 20.55 13.42
CA THR A 24 -12.29 20.13 12.10
C THR A 24 -12.95 18.81 11.75
N GLN A 25 -13.67 18.77 10.63
CA GLN A 25 -14.22 17.51 10.13
C GLN A 25 -13.10 16.71 9.46
N CYS A 26 -12.58 15.71 10.16
CA CYS A 26 -11.61 14.78 9.60
C CYS A 26 -12.27 13.82 8.62
N ARG A 27 -11.98 14.00 7.33
CA ARG A 27 -12.45 13.12 6.26
C ARG A 27 -11.43 12.02 5.96
N CYS A 28 -10.93 11.37 7.01
CA CYS A 28 -9.86 10.37 6.91
C CYS A 28 -10.35 8.96 6.57
N ASN A 29 -11.51 8.82 5.92
CA ASN A 29 -12.13 7.54 5.57
C ASN A 29 -12.22 6.53 6.75
N LYS A 30 -12.34 7.02 8.01
CA LYS A 30 -12.26 6.20 9.24
C LYS A 30 -10.94 5.41 9.43
N HIS A 31 -9.88 5.85 8.78
CA HIS A 31 -8.53 5.33 8.95
C HIS A 31 -7.64 6.26 9.78
N SER A 32 -8.13 7.41 10.23
CA SER A 32 -7.43 8.23 11.23
C SER A 32 -8.42 9.09 12.00
N ASP A 33 -8.13 9.29 13.28
CA ASP A 33 -8.87 10.19 14.16
C ASP A 33 -8.24 11.59 14.24
N THR A 34 -7.10 11.81 13.57
CA THR A 34 -6.35 13.06 13.65
C THR A 34 -6.12 13.67 12.27
N CYS A 35 -6.48 14.94 12.12
CA CYS A 35 -6.25 15.69 10.89
C CYS A 35 -5.92 17.16 11.17
N PRO A 36 -4.76 17.46 11.80
CA PRO A 36 -4.32 18.84 11.93
C PRO A 36 -4.34 19.52 10.55
N ASP A 37 -4.95 20.70 10.47
CA ASP A 37 -5.06 21.49 9.23
C ASP A 37 -5.85 20.80 8.08
N GLY A 38 -6.67 19.80 8.41
CA GLY A 38 -7.52 19.10 7.45
C GLY A 38 -6.83 17.98 6.65
N VAL A 39 -5.57 17.66 6.98
CA VAL A 39 -4.82 16.53 6.41
C VAL A 39 -4.63 15.46 7.45
N CYS A 40 -5.00 14.22 7.11
CA CYS A 40 -4.93 13.08 8.01
C CYS A 40 -3.49 12.76 8.39
N LYS A 41 -3.28 12.40 9.67
CA LYS A 41 -2.01 11.91 10.20
C LYS A 41 -2.17 10.49 10.68
N ASP A 42 -1.08 9.73 10.64
CA ASP A 42 -1.02 8.35 11.14
C ASP A 42 -2.16 7.47 10.60
N CYS A 43 -2.31 7.45 9.27
CA CYS A 43 -3.29 6.58 8.60
C CYS A 43 -3.11 5.12 9.03
N GLN A 44 -4.17 4.56 9.59
CA GLN A 44 -4.30 3.18 10.06
C GLN A 44 -4.80 2.26 8.93
N HIS A 45 -4.93 0.96 9.24
CA HIS A 45 -5.54 -0.03 8.34
C HIS A 45 -4.83 -0.10 6.97
N HIS A 46 -3.51 0.10 6.96
CA HIS A 46 -2.68 0.04 5.75
C HIS A 46 -3.08 1.03 4.65
N THR A 47 -3.55 2.21 5.06
CA THR A 47 -3.85 3.31 4.16
C THR A 47 -2.78 4.40 4.19
N THR A 48 -2.80 5.26 3.19
CA THR A 48 -1.92 6.41 3.01
C THR A 48 -2.65 7.47 2.16
N GLY A 49 -2.02 8.62 1.94
CA GLY A 49 -2.63 9.77 1.27
C GLY A 49 -3.11 10.84 2.26
N ALA A 50 -3.58 11.96 1.73
CA ALA A 50 -3.95 13.12 2.54
C ALA A 50 -5.23 12.87 3.36
N TYR A 51 -6.05 11.94 2.90
CA TYR A 51 -7.34 11.55 3.46
C TYR A 51 -7.39 10.06 3.80
N CYS A 52 -6.24 9.39 3.85
CA CYS A 52 -6.14 7.94 3.99
C CYS A 52 -6.97 7.19 2.91
N GLU A 53 -6.90 7.69 1.68
CA GLU A 53 -7.72 7.30 0.54
C GLU A 53 -7.02 6.33 -0.43
N ILE A 54 -5.78 5.94 -0.13
CA ILE A 54 -4.95 5.07 -0.95
C ILE A 54 -4.45 3.92 -0.09
N CYS A 55 -4.41 2.69 -0.60
CA CYS A 55 -3.71 1.60 0.10
C CYS A 55 -2.19 1.80 0.04
N GLN A 56 -1.49 1.46 1.12
CA GLN A 56 -0.04 1.50 1.18
C GLN A 56 0.59 0.54 0.14
N PRO A 57 1.84 0.77 -0.30
CA PRO A 57 2.57 -0.21 -1.10
C PRO A 57 2.58 -1.58 -0.41
N GLY A 58 2.31 -2.65 -1.15
CA GLY A 58 2.10 -3.98 -0.57
C GLY A 58 0.63 -4.33 -0.29
N TYR A 59 -0.30 -3.39 -0.47
CA TYR A 59 -1.72 -3.57 -0.19
C TYR A 59 -2.59 -3.17 -1.38
N TYR A 60 -3.73 -3.84 -1.52
CA TYR A 60 -4.72 -3.62 -2.57
C TYR A 60 -6.14 -3.51 -1.97
N GLY A 61 -7.07 -2.95 -2.74
CA GLY A 61 -8.48 -2.80 -2.37
C GLY A 61 -8.96 -1.35 -2.44
N MET A 62 -10.08 -1.07 -1.78
CA MET A 62 -10.73 0.24 -1.81
C MET A 62 -10.63 0.94 -0.45
N ALA A 63 -9.55 1.70 -0.23
CA ALA A 63 -9.28 2.48 0.99
C ALA A 63 -10.38 3.51 1.38
N THR A 64 -11.39 3.73 0.55
CA THR A 64 -12.52 4.63 0.84
C THR A 64 -13.77 3.89 1.33
N GLY A 65 -13.69 2.57 1.55
CA GLY A 65 -14.79 1.73 2.04
C GLY A 65 -15.22 2.04 3.47
N GLN A 66 -14.40 2.76 4.23
CA GLN A 66 -14.59 3.12 5.64
C GLN A 66 -14.63 1.91 6.59
N THR A 67 -13.89 0.84 6.27
CA THR A 67 -13.73 -0.34 7.12
C THR A 67 -12.26 -0.69 7.36
N PRO A 68 -11.89 -1.33 8.49
CA PRO A 68 -10.50 -1.73 8.74
C PRO A 68 -9.89 -2.69 7.71
N ASP A 69 -10.73 -3.40 6.94
CA ASP A 69 -10.32 -4.44 6.00
C ASP A 69 -10.33 -3.97 4.52
N ASP A 70 -10.45 -2.66 4.32
CA ASP A 70 -10.50 -2.02 3.00
C ASP A 70 -9.22 -2.24 2.18
N CYS A 71 -8.07 -2.35 2.86
CA CYS A 71 -6.77 -2.62 2.26
C CYS A 71 -6.24 -3.98 2.72
N LYS A 72 -6.07 -4.90 1.77
CA LYS A 72 -5.61 -6.27 1.98
C LYS A 72 -4.20 -6.44 1.46
N LYS A 73 -3.40 -7.24 2.15
CA LYS A 73 -2.01 -7.50 1.76
C LYS A 73 -1.95 -8.24 0.42
N CYS A 74 -1.11 -7.77 -0.49
CA CYS A 74 -0.82 -8.47 -1.73
C CYS A 74 -0.24 -9.86 -1.42
N PRO A 75 -0.78 -10.95 -2.00
CA PRO A 75 -0.28 -12.32 -1.83
C PRO A 75 0.96 -12.59 -2.71
N CYS A 76 1.78 -11.57 -2.94
CA CYS A 76 3.00 -11.65 -3.73
C CYS A 76 4.17 -12.14 -2.86
N PRO A 77 5.09 -12.94 -3.41
CA PRO A 77 6.37 -13.20 -2.78
C PRO A 77 7.15 -11.87 -2.61
N PRO A 78 8.24 -11.84 -1.81
CA PRO A 78 9.06 -10.62 -1.60
C PRO A 78 9.78 -10.08 -2.85
N ARG A 79 9.37 -10.54 -4.04
CA ARG A 79 9.83 -10.16 -5.37
C ARG A 79 9.04 -9.01 -5.98
N THR A 80 7.88 -8.69 -5.40
CA THR A 80 7.13 -7.47 -5.71
C THR A 80 6.15 -7.17 -4.58
N VAL A 81 5.87 -5.89 -4.39
CA VAL A 81 4.87 -5.39 -3.44
C VAL A 81 3.62 -4.88 -4.17
N MET A 82 3.59 -4.90 -5.49
CA MET A 82 2.47 -4.37 -6.27
C MET A 82 1.57 -5.50 -6.74
N CYS A 83 0.27 -5.32 -6.58
CA CYS A 83 -0.72 -6.22 -7.14
C CYS A 83 -2.00 -5.48 -7.56
N VAL A 84 -2.80 -6.11 -8.41
CA VAL A 84 -4.06 -5.56 -8.91
C VAL A 84 -5.17 -6.61 -8.85
N GLU A 85 -6.37 -6.17 -8.49
CA GLU A 85 -7.55 -7.04 -8.55
C GLU A 85 -7.99 -7.25 -9.99
N VAL A 86 -8.23 -8.51 -10.35
CA VAL A 86 -8.71 -8.89 -11.68
C VAL A 86 -10.16 -9.37 -11.56
N PRO A 87 -11.11 -8.78 -12.30
CA PRO A 87 -12.51 -9.21 -12.26
C PRO A 87 -12.67 -10.69 -12.60
N GLY A 88 -13.33 -11.44 -11.73
CA GLY A 88 -13.57 -12.87 -11.89
C GLY A 88 -12.47 -13.77 -11.34
N GLU A 89 -11.37 -13.22 -10.83
CA GLU A 89 -10.33 -13.99 -10.17
C GLU A 89 -10.46 -13.95 -8.65
N ALA A 90 -10.12 -15.06 -8.00
CA ALA A 90 -10.21 -15.18 -6.54
C ALA A 90 -9.09 -14.43 -5.80
N GLN A 91 -7.97 -14.15 -6.48
CA GLN A 91 -6.78 -13.52 -5.92
C GLN A 91 -6.28 -12.43 -6.88
N PRO A 92 -5.67 -11.35 -6.35
CA PRO A 92 -5.06 -10.33 -7.19
C PRO A 92 -3.80 -10.87 -7.87
N LYS A 93 -3.44 -10.26 -9.01
CA LYS A 93 -2.20 -10.56 -9.73
C LYS A 93 -1.10 -9.60 -9.33
N CYS A 94 0.08 -10.15 -9.16
CA CYS A 94 1.30 -9.39 -8.90
C CYS A 94 1.74 -8.65 -10.16
N LEU A 95 2.25 -7.44 -9.97
CA LEU A 95 2.74 -6.58 -11.05
C LEU A 95 4.23 -6.30 -10.86
N GLY A 96 4.96 -6.18 -11.96
CA GLY A 96 6.37 -5.83 -11.94
C GLY A 96 7.22 -6.83 -11.16
N CYS A 97 7.15 -8.11 -11.54
CA CYS A 97 8.05 -9.13 -11.01
C CYS A 97 9.51 -8.71 -11.18
N GLU A 98 10.35 -9.03 -10.19
CA GLU A 98 11.81 -8.92 -10.31
C GLU A 98 12.33 -9.61 -11.59
N ASP A 99 13.50 -9.18 -12.05
CA ASP A 99 14.12 -9.72 -13.26
C ASP A 99 14.30 -11.24 -13.16
N GLY A 100 13.89 -11.94 -14.21
CA GLY A 100 13.91 -13.40 -14.27
C GLY A 100 12.73 -14.13 -13.63
N TYR A 101 11.74 -13.41 -13.08
CA TYR A 101 10.53 -13.98 -12.52
C TYR A 101 9.30 -13.61 -13.34
N THR A 102 8.33 -14.52 -13.42
CA THR A 102 7.07 -14.35 -14.16
C THR A 102 5.94 -15.14 -13.50
N GLY A 103 4.75 -15.10 -14.10
CA GLY A 103 3.52 -15.69 -13.57
C GLY A 103 2.65 -14.68 -12.82
N ASP A 104 1.40 -15.07 -12.53
CA ASP A 104 0.40 -14.20 -11.90
C ASP A 104 0.81 -13.79 -10.47
N LYS A 105 1.73 -14.53 -9.84
CA LYS A 105 2.29 -14.27 -8.51
C LYS A 105 3.82 -14.18 -8.51
N CYS A 106 4.46 -14.02 -9.67
CA CYS A 106 5.93 -14.09 -9.77
C CYS A 106 6.51 -15.42 -9.25
N GLU A 107 5.75 -16.50 -9.43
CA GLU A 107 5.99 -17.85 -8.93
C GLU A 107 6.69 -18.76 -9.95
N GLU A 108 7.03 -18.23 -11.11
CA GLU A 108 7.71 -18.94 -12.19
C GLU A 108 9.00 -18.24 -12.57
N CYS A 109 9.97 -19.00 -13.11
CA CYS A 109 11.14 -18.41 -13.73
C CYS A 109 10.84 -18.06 -15.18
N ASP A 110 11.33 -16.90 -15.63
CA ASP A 110 11.21 -16.46 -17.01
C ASP A 110 12.12 -17.28 -17.94
N ALA A 111 11.68 -18.49 -18.24
CA ALA A 111 12.41 -19.43 -19.09
C ALA A 111 12.56 -18.92 -20.53
N VAL A 112 11.63 -18.07 -20.98
CA VAL A 112 11.69 -17.43 -22.30
C VAL A 112 12.87 -16.48 -22.38
N ASN A 113 13.12 -15.72 -21.31
CA ASN A 113 14.30 -14.85 -21.20
C ASN A 113 15.53 -15.54 -20.61
N GLY A 114 15.54 -16.87 -20.54
CA GLY A 114 16.72 -17.67 -20.22
C GLY A 114 17.01 -17.83 -18.73
N PHE A 115 16.00 -17.71 -17.87
CA PHE A 115 16.11 -17.98 -16.44
C PHE A 115 15.68 -19.41 -16.11
N GLU A 116 16.31 -20.02 -15.10
CA GLU A 116 15.99 -21.35 -14.59
C GLU A 116 15.94 -21.38 -13.06
N ALA A 117 15.23 -22.36 -12.53
CA ALA A 117 15.07 -22.56 -11.09
C ALA A 117 16.34 -23.13 -10.46
N LEU A 118 16.85 -22.46 -9.42
CA LEU A 118 17.92 -22.94 -8.56
C LEU A 118 17.37 -23.19 -7.14
N ASN A 119 17.89 -24.20 -6.44
CA ASN A 119 17.48 -24.58 -5.08
C ASN A 119 15.95 -24.76 -4.90
N GLY A 120 15.28 -25.32 -5.91
CA GLY A 120 13.83 -25.53 -5.88
C GLY A 120 13.01 -24.35 -6.41
N GLY A 121 13.64 -23.26 -6.87
CA GLY A 121 12.98 -22.19 -7.62
C GLY A 121 12.22 -21.18 -6.76
N PRO A 122 11.40 -20.32 -7.39
CA PRO A 122 10.89 -19.09 -6.77
C PRO A 122 9.96 -19.30 -5.56
N THR A 123 9.35 -20.47 -5.44
CA THR A 123 8.41 -20.83 -4.36
C THR A 123 9.08 -21.56 -3.19
N ALA A 124 10.35 -21.96 -3.35
CA ALA A 124 11.11 -22.61 -2.28
C ALA A 124 11.76 -21.56 -1.35
N PRO A 125 11.91 -21.84 -0.03
CA PRO A 125 12.42 -20.88 0.95
C PRO A 125 13.82 -20.30 0.63
N THR A 126 14.67 -21.09 -0.03
CA THR A 126 16.03 -20.71 -0.45
C THR A 126 16.21 -20.75 -1.96
N GLY A 127 15.10 -20.88 -2.70
CA GLY A 127 15.11 -20.99 -4.15
C GLY A 127 14.94 -19.66 -4.85
N CYS A 128 15.45 -19.60 -6.08
CA CYS A 128 15.50 -18.40 -6.88
C CYS A 128 15.50 -18.75 -8.37
N CYS A 129 15.28 -17.73 -9.19
CA CYS A 129 15.48 -17.79 -10.63
C CYS A 129 16.83 -17.14 -10.95
N VAL A 130 17.64 -17.83 -11.75
CA VAL A 130 18.96 -17.38 -12.18
C VAL A 130 19.11 -17.54 -13.67
N ARG A 131 19.96 -16.74 -14.32
CA ARG A 131 20.28 -16.95 -15.73
C ARG A 131 20.94 -18.32 -15.91
N LYS A 132 20.63 -18.99 -17.02
CA LYS A 132 21.23 -20.30 -17.34
C LYS A 132 22.76 -20.28 -17.21
N GLY A 133 23.29 -21.24 -16.46
CA GLY A 133 24.72 -21.37 -16.16
C GLY A 133 25.20 -20.62 -14.92
N VAL A 134 24.33 -19.92 -14.20
CA VAL A 134 24.63 -19.36 -12.88
C VAL A 134 24.27 -20.39 -11.80
N SER A 135 25.17 -20.62 -10.86
CA SER A 135 25.03 -21.66 -9.82
C SER A 135 24.78 -21.12 -8.41
N SER A 136 24.45 -19.83 -8.27
CA SER A 136 24.20 -19.17 -6.98
C SER A 136 23.07 -18.15 -7.07
N CYS A 137 22.21 -18.10 -6.05
CA CYS A 137 21.16 -17.09 -5.96
C CYS A 137 21.74 -15.68 -5.76
N PRO A 138 21.15 -14.64 -6.36
CA PRO A 138 21.50 -13.27 -6.04
C PRO A 138 21.23 -13.01 -4.56
N SER A 139 22.17 -12.35 -3.90
CA SER A 139 21.96 -11.85 -2.53
C SER A 139 21.13 -10.58 -2.63
N GLY A 140 19.93 -10.60 -2.05
CA GLY A 140 19.07 -9.42 -1.89
C GLY A 140 19.58 -8.48 -0.81
#